data_AF-A0A2E3UQ39-F1
#
_entry.id   AF-A0A2E3UQ39-F1
#
_cell.length_a   1.000
_cell.length_b   1.000
_cell.length_c   1.000
_cell.angle_alpha   90.00
_cell.angle_beta   90.00
_cell.angle_gamma   90.00
#
_symmetry.space_group_name_H-M   'P 1'
#
loop_
_entity.id
_entity.type
_entity.pdbx_description
1 polymer ?
#
loop_
_entity_poly.entity_id
_entity_poly.type
_entity_poly.pdbx_seq_one_letter_code
_entity_poly.pdbx_strand_id
1 'polypeptide(L)'
;MLDPAIRLIIAVGFTVLLISAGGHKLTNRVRFGGILEAYKLIPVALVPASVILLGVLELTLAFAWAVGWNVAWVALMTALLLTLYAVAIIINLIRGRSYIDCGCGFASSKNKFFERSNIQQLSVTLVLRNVFLVACALLATLPGTTRILGFMDYLAVVLASIAIILLYSSYNQLLTNNNAIHSWRQTDG
;
A
#
# COMPACT_ATOMS: atom_id res chain seq x y z
N MET A 1 12.24 17.81 -14.94
CA MET A 1 10.90 17.78 -15.57
C MET A 1 10.53 16.32 -15.77
N LEU A 2 9.28 15.93 -15.48
CA LEU A 2 8.84 14.54 -15.56
C LEU A 2 8.11 14.28 -16.90
N ASP A 3 8.42 13.18 -17.58
CA ASP A 3 7.67 12.76 -18.78
C ASP A 3 6.21 12.43 -18.39
N PRO A 4 5.21 13.00 -19.08
CA PRO A 4 3.80 12.71 -18.81
C PRO A 4 3.44 11.21 -18.89
N ALA A 5 4.16 10.40 -19.69
CA ALA A 5 3.96 8.95 -19.69
C ALA A 5 4.34 8.30 -18.35
N ILE A 6 5.49 8.68 -17.78
CA ILE A 6 5.92 8.20 -16.45
C ILE A 6 4.94 8.64 -15.37
N ARG A 7 4.45 9.88 -15.45
CA ARG A 7 3.44 10.39 -14.52
C ARG A 7 2.15 9.57 -14.56
N LEU A 8 1.70 9.15 -15.75
CA LEU A 8 0.53 8.28 -15.91
C LEU A 8 0.75 6.89 -15.31
N ILE A 9 1.93 6.29 -15.53
CA ILE A 9 2.27 4.99 -14.92
C ILE A 9 2.20 5.09 -13.38
N ILE A 10 2.75 6.17 -12.81
CA ILE A 10 2.70 6.42 -11.36
C ILE A 10 1.24 6.56 -10.90
N ALA A 11 0.42 7.34 -11.61
CA ALA A 11 -0.98 7.56 -11.26
C ALA A 11 -1.81 6.26 -11.31
N VAL A 12 -1.64 5.44 -12.36
CA VAL A 12 -2.30 4.14 -12.50
C VAL A 12 -1.86 3.20 -11.38
N GLY A 13 -0.54 3.15 -11.09
CA GLY A 13 0.01 2.36 -10.00
C GLY A 13 -0.62 2.71 -8.65
N PHE A 14 -0.64 4.01 -8.28
CA PHE A 14 -1.26 4.46 -7.02
C PHE A 14 -2.77 4.23 -6.99
N THR A 15 -3.46 4.40 -8.12
CA THR A 15 -4.90 4.10 -8.21
C THR A 15 -5.18 2.64 -7.85
N VAL A 16 -4.47 1.70 -8.49
CA VAL A 16 -4.66 0.26 -8.22
C VAL A 16 -4.28 -0.10 -6.78
N LEU A 17 -3.18 0.46 -6.27
CA LEU A 17 -2.72 0.22 -4.89
C LEU A 17 -3.72 0.73 -3.85
N LEU A 18 -4.21 1.96 -4.00
CA LEU A 18 -5.10 2.60 -3.03
C LEU A 18 -6.54 2.07 -3.13
N ILE A 19 -7.04 1.76 -4.33
CA ILE A 19 -8.36 1.09 -4.50
C ILE A 19 -8.34 -0.27 -3.80
N SER A 20 -7.30 -1.07 -4.04
CA SER A 20 -7.22 -2.41 -3.45
C SER A 20 -7.07 -2.35 -1.92
N ALA A 21 -6.22 -1.45 -1.40
CA ALA A 21 -6.03 -1.27 0.04
C ALA A 21 -7.30 -0.75 0.74
N GLY A 22 -7.89 0.34 0.23
CA GLY A 22 -9.08 0.97 0.81
C GLY A 22 -10.31 0.05 0.73
N GLY A 23 -10.52 -0.61 -0.42
CA GLY A 23 -11.61 -1.57 -0.61
C GLY A 23 -11.53 -2.75 0.37
N HIS A 24 -10.33 -3.28 0.59
CA HIS A 24 -10.13 -4.37 1.55
C HIS A 24 -10.40 -3.94 3.00
N LYS A 25 -9.95 -2.74 3.40
CA LYS A 25 -10.18 -2.20 4.75
C LYS A 25 -11.65 -1.96 5.04
N LEU A 26 -12.39 -1.44 4.06
CA LEU A 26 -13.82 -1.20 4.20
C LEU A 26 -14.67 -2.46 4.13
N THR A 27 -14.18 -3.53 3.49
CA THR A 27 -14.85 -4.84 3.47
C THR A 27 -14.59 -5.61 4.77
N ASN A 28 -13.34 -5.60 5.27
CA ASN A 28 -12.91 -6.36 6.46
C ASN A 28 -12.65 -5.45 7.67
N ARG A 29 -13.60 -4.56 7.98
CA ARG A 29 -13.47 -3.52 9.02
C ARG A 29 -13.12 -4.08 10.39
N VAL A 30 -13.74 -5.20 10.77
CA VAL A 30 -13.50 -5.85 12.08
C VAL A 30 -12.05 -6.32 12.19
N ARG A 31 -11.53 -6.98 11.15
CA ARG A 31 -10.14 -7.46 11.12
C ARG A 31 -9.15 -6.30 11.13
N PHE A 32 -9.39 -5.25 10.34
CA PHE A 32 -8.51 -4.07 10.33
C PHE A 32 -8.59 -3.29 11.65
N GLY A 33 -9.76 -3.25 12.30
CA GLY A 33 -9.93 -2.70 13.64
C GLY A 33 -9.05 -3.41 14.67
N GLY A 34 -9.02 -4.74 14.65
CA GLY A 34 -8.13 -5.52 15.52
C GLY A 34 -6.64 -5.25 15.28
N ILE A 35 -6.23 -5.00 14.02
CA ILE A 35 -4.86 -4.59 13.68
C ILE A 35 -4.56 -3.20 14.28
N LEU A 36 -5.45 -2.22 14.09
CA LEU A 36 -5.28 -0.86 14.62
C LEU A 36 -5.29 -0.81 16.15
N GLU A 37 -6.09 -1.65 16.80
CA GLU A 37 -6.08 -1.80 18.25
C GLU A 37 -4.77 -2.40 18.75
N ALA A 38 -4.25 -3.43 18.06
CA ALA A 38 -2.96 -4.05 18.40
C ALA A 38 -1.78 -3.05 18.28
N TYR A 39 -1.88 -2.05 17.40
CA TYR A 39 -0.90 -0.99 17.27
C TYR A 39 -0.79 -0.15 18.56
N LYS A 40 -1.85 -0.05 19.37
CA LYS A 40 -1.92 0.79 20.58
C LYS A 40 -1.41 2.23 20.33
N LEU A 41 -1.71 2.78 19.15
CA LEU A 41 -1.42 4.18 18.79
C LEU A 41 -2.62 5.09 19.07
N ILE A 42 -3.84 4.56 19.00
CA ILE A 42 -5.09 5.30 19.16
C ILE A 42 -5.94 4.67 20.29
N PRO A 43 -6.82 5.44 20.95
CA PRO A 43 -7.73 4.90 21.95
C PRO A 43 -8.71 3.92 21.32
N VAL A 44 -9.08 2.86 22.05
CA VAL A 44 -9.98 1.81 21.56
C VAL A 44 -11.32 2.38 21.07
N ALA A 45 -11.82 3.43 21.72
CA ALA A 45 -13.06 4.13 21.33
C ALA A 45 -13.00 4.77 19.93
N LEU A 46 -11.82 5.17 19.46
CA LEU A 46 -11.63 5.82 18.15
C LEU A 46 -11.31 4.83 17.02
N VAL A 47 -10.93 3.58 17.35
CA VAL A 47 -10.61 2.54 16.36
C VAL A 47 -11.67 2.38 15.26
N PRO A 48 -12.99 2.23 15.56
CA PRO A 48 -13.98 2.02 14.50
C PRO A 48 -14.10 3.24 13.56
N ALA A 49 -13.96 4.46 14.09
CA ALA A 49 -13.97 5.67 13.29
C ALA A 49 -12.71 5.76 12.40
N SER A 50 -11.53 5.45 12.95
CA SER A 50 -10.26 5.46 12.22
C SER A 50 -10.23 4.42 11.08
N VAL A 51 -10.81 3.24 11.28
CA VAL A 51 -10.94 2.20 10.23
C VAL A 51 -11.68 2.76 9.01
N ILE A 52 -12.83 3.40 9.24
CA ILE A 52 -13.66 3.94 8.17
C ILE A 52 -12.95 5.14 7.52
N LEU A 53 -12.40 6.04 8.34
CA LEU A 53 -11.72 7.24 7.86
C LEU A 53 -10.53 6.87 6.96
N LEU A 54 -9.67 5.94 7.39
CA LEU A 54 -8.51 5.51 6.60
C LEU A 54 -8.92 4.82 5.30
N GLY A 55 -9.94 3.94 5.34
CA GLY A 55 -10.45 3.28 4.13
C GLY A 55 -11.06 4.25 3.13
N VAL A 56 -11.84 5.23 3.61
CA VAL A 56 -12.43 6.27 2.75
C VAL A 56 -11.35 7.20 2.19
N LEU A 57 -10.40 7.64 3.02
CA LEU A 57 -9.27 8.45 2.56
C LEU A 57 -8.49 7.75 1.45
N GLU A 58 -8.21 6.46 1.60
CA GLU A 58 -7.52 5.68 0.55
C GLU A 58 -8.32 5.64 -0.75
N LEU A 59 -9.63 5.36 -0.69
CA LEU A 59 -10.47 5.34 -1.89
C LEU A 59 -10.60 6.73 -2.55
N THR A 60 -10.73 7.79 -1.75
CA THR A 60 -10.82 9.16 -2.29
C THR A 60 -9.54 9.57 -3.00
N LEU A 61 -8.38 9.27 -2.42
CA LEU A 61 -7.08 9.50 -3.07
C LEU A 61 -6.93 8.65 -4.34
N ALA A 62 -7.39 7.40 -4.32
CA ALA A 62 -7.35 6.55 -5.49
C ALA A 62 -8.20 7.09 -6.65
N PHE A 63 -9.41 7.57 -6.34
CA PHE A 63 -10.26 8.23 -7.32
C PHE A 63 -9.63 9.53 -7.85
N ALA A 64 -9.03 10.34 -6.96
CA ALA A 64 -8.35 11.57 -7.36
C ALA A 64 -7.15 11.31 -8.28
N TRP A 65 -6.37 10.24 -8.05
CA TRP A 65 -5.32 9.78 -8.95
C TRP A 65 -5.88 9.33 -10.31
N ALA A 66 -6.98 8.57 -10.32
CA ALA A 66 -7.62 8.08 -11.54
C ALA A 66 -8.14 9.20 -12.44
N VAL A 67 -8.74 10.23 -11.84
CA VAL A 67 -9.25 11.41 -12.56
C VAL A 67 -8.13 12.37 -12.93
N GLY A 68 -6.96 12.28 -12.29
CA GLY A 68 -5.85 13.22 -12.48
C GLY A 68 -6.13 14.60 -11.87
N TRP A 69 -7.05 14.69 -10.90
CA TRP A 69 -7.41 15.94 -10.25
C TRP A 69 -6.25 16.48 -9.43
N ASN A 70 -5.69 17.63 -9.84
CA ASN A 70 -4.61 18.32 -9.14
C ASN A 70 -3.51 17.38 -8.60
N VAL A 71 -2.82 16.71 -9.52
CA VAL A 71 -1.84 15.64 -9.25
C VAL A 71 -0.83 15.99 -8.16
N ALA A 72 -0.38 17.25 -8.08
CA ALA A 72 0.59 17.68 -7.07
C ALA A 72 0.02 17.55 -5.64
N TRP A 73 -1.22 17.99 -5.43
CA TRP A 73 -1.89 17.87 -4.13
C TRP A 73 -2.18 16.42 -3.77
N VAL A 74 -2.68 15.63 -4.73
CA VAL A 74 -2.97 14.20 -4.51
C VAL A 74 -1.69 13.44 -4.18
N ALA A 75 -0.58 13.74 -4.86
CA ALA A 75 0.73 13.18 -4.56
C ALA A 75 1.21 13.51 -3.14
N LEU A 76 1.09 14.76 -2.70
CA LEU A 76 1.46 15.16 -1.34
C LEU A 76 0.61 14.46 -0.28
N MET A 77 -0.70 14.38 -0.47
CA MET A 77 -1.59 13.70 0.47
C MET A 77 -1.32 12.18 0.52
N THR A 78 -1.03 11.57 -0.63
CA THR A 78 -0.63 10.16 -0.71
C THR A 78 0.70 9.91 0.00
N ALA A 79 1.69 10.78 -0.22
CA ALA A 79 2.98 10.71 0.47
C ALA A 79 2.82 10.86 1.99
N LEU A 80 1.98 11.80 2.44
CA LEU A 80 1.67 11.99 3.86
C LEU A 80 1.03 10.74 4.47
N LEU A 81 0.02 10.17 3.81
CA LEU A 81 -0.65 8.96 4.25
C LEU A 81 0.33 7.78 4.38
N LEU A 82 1.14 7.54 3.36
CA LEU A 82 2.15 6.47 3.36
C LEU A 82 3.22 6.68 4.43
N THR A 83 3.61 7.93 4.68
CA THR A 83 4.55 8.28 5.75
C THR A 83 3.95 8.00 7.12
N LEU A 84 2.67 8.35 7.35
CA LEU A 84 1.98 8.01 8.60
C LEU A 84 1.95 6.50 8.83
N TYR A 85 1.67 5.71 7.79
CA TYR A 85 1.77 4.25 7.88
C TYR A 85 3.20 3.78 8.22
N ALA A 86 4.21 4.29 7.52
CA ALA A 86 5.61 3.94 7.77
C ALA A 86 6.03 4.27 9.22
N VAL A 87 5.66 5.44 9.74
CA VAL A 87 5.92 5.83 11.13
C VAL A 87 5.22 4.91 12.11
N ALA A 88 3.94 4.58 11.87
CA ALA A 88 3.20 3.66 12.73
C ALA A 88 3.82 2.25 12.76
N ILE A 89 4.30 1.77 11.61
CA ILE A 89 5.03 0.50 11.46
C ILE A 89 6.35 0.55 12.25
N ILE A 90 7.16 1.61 12.06
CA ILE A 90 8.46 1.79 12.74
C ILE A 90 8.28 1.81 14.27
N ILE A 91 7.30 2.57 14.78
CA ILE A 91 7.01 2.64 16.22
C ILE A 91 6.70 1.25 16.78
N ASN A 92 5.89 0.45 16.08
CA ASN A 92 5.56 -0.90 16.51
C ASN A 92 6.74 -1.87 16.41
N LEU A 93 7.62 -1.68 15.42
CA LEU A 93 8.82 -2.48 15.27
C LEU A 93 9.84 -2.20 16.39
N ILE A 94 10.05 -0.93 16.75
CA ILE A 94 10.90 -0.53 17.90
C ILE A 94 10.34 -1.11 19.22
N ARG A 95 9.02 -1.24 19.33
CA ARG A 95 8.34 -1.87 20.48
C ARG A 95 8.42 -3.41 20.47
N GLY A 96 9.14 -4.02 19.52
CA GLY A 96 9.30 -5.46 19.39
C GLY A 96 8.04 -6.20 18.92
N ARG A 97 7.03 -5.49 18.38
CA ARG A 97 5.75 -6.06 17.96
C ARG A 97 5.72 -6.37 16.47
N SER A 98 6.68 -7.18 16.01
CA SER A 98 6.77 -7.60 14.61
C SER A 98 5.68 -8.60 14.19
N TYR A 99 4.97 -9.21 15.14
CA TYR A 99 3.91 -10.21 14.88
C TYR A 99 2.59 -9.62 14.35
N ILE A 100 2.43 -8.29 14.34
CA ILE A 100 1.21 -7.63 13.86
C ILE A 100 1.26 -7.47 12.34
N ASP A 101 0.10 -7.49 11.68
CA ASP A 101 -0.02 -7.23 10.25
C ASP A 101 0.06 -5.72 9.94
N CYS A 102 0.53 -5.36 8.74
CA CYS A 102 0.48 -3.99 8.25
C CYS A 102 -0.93 -3.57 7.80
N GLY A 103 -1.83 -4.51 7.50
CA GLY A 103 -3.18 -4.22 7.03
C GLY A 103 -3.24 -3.59 5.62
N CYS A 104 -2.10 -3.47 4.93
CA CYS A 104 -1.96 -2.94 3.57
C CYS A 104 -1.76 -4.06 2.52
N GLY A 105 -1.91 -5.33 2.91
CA GLY A 105 -1.52 -6.50 2.13
C GLY A 105 -2.61 -7.00 1.17
N PHE A 106 -2.27 -6.99 -0.12
CA PHE A 106 -2.93 -7.73 -1.21
C PHE A 106 -3.00 -9.26 -0.95
N ALA A 107 -2.24 -9.76 0.04
CA ALA A 107 -2.12 -11.17 0.40
C ALA A 107 -3.34 -11.75 1.16
N SER A 108 -4.28 -10.93 1.64
CA SER A 108 -5.49 -11.46 2.30
C SER A 108 -6.58 -11.95 1.34
N SER A 109 -6.36 -11.92 0.02
CA SER A 109 -7.38 -12.28 -0.98
C SER A 109 -7.37 -13.75 -1.44
N LYS A 110 -6.41 -14.58 -1.01
CA LYS A 110 -6.37 -16.00 -1.42
C LYS A 110 -6.66 -16.94 -0.25
N ASN A 111 -7.88 -17.48 -0.29
CA ASN A 111 -8.33 -18.74 0.31
C ASN A 111 -8.70 -18.72 1.81
N LYS A 112 -10.02 -18.62 2.08
CA LYS A 112 -10.69 -18.92 3.37
C LYS A 112 -10.40 -20.31 3.95
N PHE A 113 -9.76 -21.20 3.18
CA PHE A 113 -9.42 -22.55 3.64
C PHE A 113 -8.04 -22.64 4.32
N PHE A 114 -7.18 -21.63 4.17
CA PHE A 114 -5.81 -21.58 4.74
C PHE A 114 -5.61 -20.31 5.61
N GLU A 115 -6.65 -19.93 6.33
CA GLU A 115 -6.83 -18.60 6.95
C GLU A 115 -6.05 -18.39 8.27
N ARG A 116 -5.27 -19.39 8.72
CA ARG A 116 -4.58 -19.34 10.02
C ARG A 116 -3.13 -18.83 10.00
N SER A 117 -2.47 -18.72 8.84
CA SER A 117 -1.02 -18.44 8.78
C SER A 117 -0.58 -17.26 7.90
N ASN A 118 -1.51 -16.57 7.23
CA ASN A 118 -1.15 -15.48 6.31
C ASN A 118 -1.15 -14.10 7.00
N ILE A 119 -0.44 -14.00 8.12
CA ILE A 119 -0.13 -12.72 8.76
C ILE A 119 1.12 -12.19 8.06
N GLN A 120 0.99 -11.09 7.31
CA GLN A 120 2.18 -10.43 6.79
C GLN A 120 2.83 -9.67 7.95
N GLN A 121 3.71 -10.37 8.68
CA GLN A 121 4.45 -9.83 9.81
C GLN A 121 5.13 -8.50 9.43
N LEU A 122 5.00 -7.52 10.32
CA LEU A 122 5.70 -6.24 10.25
C LEU A 122 7.20 -6.51 10.11
N SER A 123 7.76 -6.10 8.97
CA SER A 123 9.17 -6.23 8.66
C SER A 123 9.74 -4.89 8.20
N VAL A 124 11.06 -4.73 8.37
CA VAL A 124 11.81 -3.56 7.85
C VAL A 124 11.58 -3.40 6.34
N THR A 125 11.37 -4.52 5.63
CA THR A 125 11.08 -4.55 4.20
C THR A 125 9.78 -3.80 3.83
N LEU A 126 8.75 -3.82 4.69
CA LEU A 126 7.54 -3.01 4.45
C LEU A 126 7.80 -1.51 4.62
N VAL A 127 8.66 -1.13 5.57
CA VAL A 127 9.07 0.27 5.74
C VAL A 127 9.77 0.75 4.47
N LEU A 128 10.73 -0.04 3.97
CA LEU A 128 11.45 0.28 2.74
C LEU A 128 10.50 0.42 1.55
N ARG A 129 9.51 -0.47 1.42
CA ARG A 129 8.48 -0.39 0.39
C ARG A 129 7.69 0.92 0.47
N ASN A 130 7.22 1.30 1.66
CA ASN A 130 6.46 2.55 1.83
C ASN A 130 7.32 3.78 1.59
N VAL A 131 8.58 3.78 2.01
CA VAL A 131 9.53 4.87 1.71
C VAL A 131 9.76 5.01 0.21
N PHE A 132 9.93 3.89 -0.51
CA PHE A 132 10.04 3.90 -1.96
C PHE A 132 8.78 4.46 -2.63
N LEU A 133 7.59 4.03 -2.18
CA LEU A 133 6.32 4.57 -2.67
C LEU A 133 6.17 6.07 -2.36
N VAL A 134 6.61 6.54 -1.20
CA VAL A 134 6.65 7.98 -0.88
C VAL A 134 7.52 8.73 -1.87
N ALA A 135 8.72 8.21 -2.19
CA ALA A 135 9.60 8.81 -3.19
C ALA A 135 8.93 8.86 -4.58
N CYS A 136 8.26 7.78 -5.01
CA CYS A 136 7.50 7.77 -6.27
C CYS A 136 6.35 8.78 -6.28
N ALA A 137 5.63 8.95 -5.17
CA ALA A 137 4.59 9.95 -5.05
C ALA A 137 5.18 11.37 -5.17
N LEU A 138 6.27 11.66 -4.47
CA LEU A 138 6.94 12.95 -4.54
C LEU A 138 7.52 13.25 -5.93
N LEU A 139 8.00 12.25 -6.66
CA LEU A 139 8.43 12.43 -8.05
C LEU A 139 7.29 12.96 -8.95
N ALA A 140 6.05 12.60 -8.67
CA ALA A 140 4.89 13.09 -9.42
C ALA A 140 4.56 14.57 -9.19
N THR A 141 5.13 15.22 -8.16
CA THR A 141 4.97 16.68 -7.95
C THR A 141 5.85 17.50 -8.90
N LEU A 142 6.90 16.91 -9.47
CA LEU A 142 7.80 17.60 -10.39
C LEU A 142 7.06 18.11 -11.63
N PRO A 143 7.36 19.34 -12.13
CA PRO A 143 6.70 19.90 -13.30
C PRO A 143 6.84 18.98 -14.51
N GLY A 144 5.72 18.76 -15.19
CA GLY A 144 5.64 17.90 -16.37
C GLY A 144 6.24 18.56 -17.61
N THR A 145 6.75 17.77 -18.52
CA THR A 145 7.08 18.24 -19.87
C THR A 145 5.82 18.35 -20.73
N THR A 146 5.78 19.31 -21.65
CA THR A 146 4.69 19.47 -22.64
C THR A 146 4.93 18.53 -23.82
N ARG A 147 4.87 17.22 -23.56
CA ARG A 147 4.97 16.18 -24.61
C ARG A 147 3.56 15.66 -24.93
N ILE A 148 3.22 15.64 -26.21
CA ILE A 148 1.96 15.03 -26.68
C ILE A 148 2.15 13.51 -26.64
N LEU A 149 1.21 12.82 -25.98
CA LEU A 149 1.20 11.36 -25.96
C LEU A 149 0.62 10.80 -27.26
N GLY A 150 1.38 9.96 -27.93
CA GLY A 150 0.90 9.15 -29.05
C GLY A 150 0.28 7.84 -28.58
N PHE A 151 -0.35 7.11 -29.50
CA PHE A 151 -0.94 5.80 -29.24
C PHE A 151 0.07 4.79 -28.66
N MET A 152 1.31 4.80 -29.16
CA MET A 152 2.40 3.94 -28.66
C MET A 152 2.74 4.22 -27.19
N ASP A 153 2.63 5.48 -26.73
CA ASP A 153 2.87 5.84 -25.34
C ASP A 153 1.81 5.23 -24.43
N TYR A 154 0.52 5.28 -24.82
CA TYR A 154 -0.55 4.65 -24.06
C TYR A 154 -0.37 3.13 -23.96
N LEU A 155 0.01 2.48 -25.05
CA LEU A 155 0.29 1.04 -25.05
C LEU A 155 1.47 0.71 -24.12
N ALA A 156 2.55 1.50 -24.17
CA ALA A 156 3.68 1.36 -23.27
C ALA A 156 3.29 1.56 -21.80
N VAL A 157 2.45 2.57 -21.49
CA VAL A 157 1.94 2.83 -20.14
C VAL A 157 1.13 1.64 -19.62
N VAL A 158 0.24 1.06 -20.44
CA VAL A 158 -0.57 -0.10 -20.04
C VAL A 158 0.31 -1.31 -19.77
N LEU A 159 1.22 -1.66 -20.68
CA LEU A 159 2.12 -2.79 -20.50
C LEU A 159 3.06 -2.61 -19.30
N ALA A 160 3.64 -1.41 -19.14
CA ALA A 160 4.49 -1.09 -17.99
C ALA A 160 3.72 -1.19 -16.67
N SER A 161 2.48 -0.69 -16.63
CA SER A 161 1.63 -0.78 -15.44
C SER A 161 1.32 -2.23 -15.08
N ILE A 162 0.97 -3.07 -16.05
CA ILE A 162 0.74 -4.51 -15.84
C ILE A 162 2.00 -5.19 -15.29
N ALA A 163 3.16 -4.92 -15.92
CA ALA A 163 4.44 -5.48 -15.48
C ALA A 163 4.76 -5.08 -14.03
N ILE A 164 4.57 -3.80 -13.67
CA ILE A 164 4.78 -3.30 -12.31
C ILE A 164 3.84 -3.97 -11.31
N ILE A 165 2.56 -4.14 -11.66
CA ILE A 165 1.58 -4.82 -10.80
C ILE A 165 1.97 -6.29 -10.57
N LEU A 166 2.41 -6.99 -11.62
CA LEU A 166 2.86 -8.39 -11.51
C LEU A 166 4.14 -8.53 -10.70
N LEU A 167 5.11 -7.63 -10.89
CA LEU A 167 6.34 -7.58 -10.09
C LEU A 167 6.03 -7.30 -8.62
N TYR A 168 5.17 -6.33 -8.35
CA TYR A 168 4.73 -6.00 -7.00
C TYR A 168 3.98 -7.17 -6.34
N SER A 169 3.13 -7.87 -7.10
CA SER A 169 2.41 -9.05 -6.60
C SER A 169 3.36 -10.21 -6.31
N SER A 170 4.32 -10.47 -7.20
CA SER A 170 5.35 -11.49 -7.02
C SER A 170 6.24 -11.20 -5.81
N TYR A 171 6.62 -9.94 -5.63
CA TYR A 171 7.39 -9.50 -4.47
C TYR A 171 6.63 -9.70 -3.16
N ASN A 172 5.34 -9.34 -3.11
CA ASN A 172 4.50 -9.59 -1.94
C ASN A 172 4.33 -11.10 -1.68
N GLN A 173 4.17 -11.91 -2.74
CA GLN A 173 4.08 -13.37 -2.60
C GLN A 173 5.37 -13.96 -2.02
N LEU A 174 6.53 -13.46 -2.44
CA LEU A 174 7.83 -13.91 -1.92
C LEU A 174 7.97 -13.58 -0.43
N LEU A 175 7.56 -12.37 -0.01
CA LEU A 175 7.51 -11.97 1.39
C LEU A 175 6.61 -12.89 2.23
N THR A 176 5.42 -13.18 1.74
CA THR A 176 4.50 -14.12 2.41
C THR A 176 5.11 -15.51 2.52
N ASN A 177 5.74 -16.01 1.46
CA ASN A 177 6.40 -17.33 1.48
C ASN A 177 7.56 -17.36 2.47
N ASN A 178 8.38 -16.31 2.52
CA ASN A 178 9.50 -16.22 3.47
C ASN A 178 9.01 -16.25 4.93
N ASN A 179 7.93 -15.52 5.24
CA ASN A 179 7.33 -15.53 6.57
C ASN A 179 6.82 -16.93 6.95
N ALA A 180 6.19 -17.65 6.01
CA ALA A 180 5.72 -19.02 6.25
C ALA A 180 6.88 -19.98 6.57
N ILE A 181 7.97 -19.92 5.80
CA ILE A 181 9.17 -20.76 6.05
C ILE A 181 9.78 -20.47 7.43
N HIS A 182 9.87 -19.20 7.83
CA HIS A 182 10.38 -18.83 9.15
C HIS A 182 9.51 -19.38 10.28
N SER A 183 8.18 -19.43 10.10
CA SER A 183 7.27 -19.99 11.11
C SER A 183 7.48 -21.49 11.34
N TRP A 184 7.75 -22.26 10.27
CA TRP A 184 8.03 -23.69 10.39
C TRP A 184 9.36 -23.97 11.11
N ARG A 185 10.38 -23.14 10.86
CA ARG A 185 11.68 -23.31 11.52
C ARG A 185 11.65 -23.03 13.02
N GLN A 186 10.65 -22.29 13.52
CA GLN A 186 10.50 -22.00 14.94
C GLN A 186 9.71 -23.07 15.70
N THR A 187 9.01 -23.98 15.01
CA THR A 187 8.26 -25.07 15.65
C THR A 187 9.08 -26.34 15.88
N ASP A 188 10.28 -26.44 15.28
CA ASP A 188 11.16 -27.61 15.34
C ASP A 188 12.29 -27.49 16.39
N GLY A 189 12.18 -26.57 17.36
CA GLY A 189 13.14 -26.38 18.46
C GLY A 189 12.44 -26.24 19.80
#